data_AF-B8BQ46-F1
#
_entry.id   AF-B8BQ46-F1
#
_cell.length_a   1.000
_cell.length_b   1.000
_cell.length_c   1.000
_cell.angle_alpha   90.00
_cell.angle_beta   90.00
_cell.angle_gamma   90.00
#
_symmetry.space_group_name_H-M   'P 1'
#
loop_
_entity.id
_entity.type
_entity.pdbx_description
1 polymer ?
#
loop_
_entity_poly.entity_id
_entity_poly.type
_entity_poly.pdbx_seq_one_letter_code
_entity_poly.pdbx_strand_id
1 'polypeptide(L)'
;SQVRVGVRIRPLTSKESSEGGRSVVDANAFDRTIEISKRKFTYDMVFHSTVSNADLYNNVAPNILRAFLNGYNATVLAYGMTGSGKTYTMGSEANVEDLQSGSLSERDGLIPRFVADIFTMLGERNSSLVDYKVSASFLEVYGEAIHDLLDEDRQSLKLREDSKGEVFVVGLSTVPVINDAEAMGILNTGTMNRTTAATLMNCTSSRSHAVFTINLQQTTRGSEGVDITTTSRLTFVDLAGSERMKKTGAEGERMREGIKINEGLLALGNVINALGDEERLAKGEKVHVPYRQSKLTRLLQDALGGNSQTLFLACVSPSDTNASETISTLQYANRARNIRNAP
;
A
#
# COMPACT_ATOMS: atom_id res chain seq x y z
N SER A 1 14.26 -3.62 -11.72
CA SER A 1 12.85 -4.04 -11.90
C SER A 1 11.97 -2.82 -12.14
N GLN A 2 10.94 -2.87 -12.98
CA GLN A 2 9.98 -1.77 -13.14
C GLN A 2 8.89 -1.86 -12.07
N VAL A 3 8.37 -0.71 -11.61
CA VAL A 3 7.18 -0.69 -10.76
C VAL A 3 5.99 -1.21 -11.58
N ARG A 4 5.34 -2.27 -11.10
CA ARG A 4 4.16 -2.84 -11.77
C ARG A 4 2.91 -2.07 -11.34
N VAL A 5 2.04 -1.77 -12.29
CA VAL A 5 0.83 -0.98 -12.05
C VAL A 5 -0.41 -1.80 -12.37
N GLY A 6 -1.27 -1.96 -11.37
CA GLY A 6 -2.62 -2.51 -11.53
C GLY A 6 -3.67 -1.42 -11.32
N VAL A 7 -4.72 -1.40 -12.15
CA VAL A 7 -5.87 -0.51 -11.95
C VAL A 7 -7.06 -1.35 -11.51
N ARG A 8 -7.64 -1.03 -10.36
CA ARG A 8 -8.85 -1.67 -9.85
C ARG A 8 -10.03 -0.71 -9.90
N ILE A 9 -11.06 -1.09 -10.64
CA ILE A 9 -12.33 -0.38 -10.71
C ILE A 9 -13.27 -1.03 -9.70
N ARG A 10 -13.86 -0.26 -8.79
CA ARG A 10 -14.90 -0.79 -7.90
C ARG A 10 -16.28 -0.71 -8.55
N PRO A 11 -17.30 -1.44 -8.08
CA PRO A 11 -18.70 -1.19 -8.43
C PRO A 11 -19.14 0.23 -8.06
N LEU A 12 -20.23 0.71 -8.69
CA LEU A 12 -20.93 1.90 -8.20
C LEU A 12 -21.44 1.65 -6.78
N THR A 13 -21.29 2.63 -5.90
CA THR A 13 -21.86 2.56 -4.55
C THR A 13 -23.37 2.76 -4.58
N SER A 14 -24.07 2.33 -3.53
CA SER A 14 -25.50 2.58 -3.36
C SER A 14 -25.82 4.07 -3.39
N LYS A 15 -24.96 4.90 -2.79
CA LYS A 15 -25.08 6.37 -2.80
C LYS A 15 -24.99 6.93 -4.23
N GLU A 16 -23.92 6.60 -4.96
CA GLU A 16 -23.76 7.04 -6.36
C GLU A 16 -24.93 6.57 -7.25
N SER A 17 -25.39 5.32 -7.06
CA SER A 17 -26.52 4.78 -7.80
C SER A 17 -27.83 5.50 -7.48
N SER A 18 -28.08 5.82 -6.19
CA SER A 18 -29.28 6.54 -5.75
C SER A 18 -29.31 8.00 -6.20
N GLU A 19 -28.15 8.61 -6.39
CA GLU A 19 -28.00 9.97 -6.91
C GLU A 19 -28.05 10.01 -8.46
N GLY A 20 -28.28 8.87 -9.12
CA GLY A 20 -28.38 8.76 -10.58
C GLY A 20 -27.03 8.76 -11.30
N GLY A 21 -25.94 8.49 -10.58
CA GLY A 21 -24.58 8.42 -11.11
C GLY A 21 -24.42 7.31 -12.14
N ARG A 22 -23.65 7.57 -13.19
CA ARG A 22 -23.42 6.64 -14.31
C ARG A 22 -21.99 6.15 -14.33
N SER A 23 -21.79 4.90 -14.74
CA SER A 23 -20.45 4.40 -15.04
C SER A 23 -19.92 5.07 -16.30
N VAL A 24 -18.79 5.76 -16.20
CA VAL A 24 -18.10 6.44 -17.32
C VAL A 24 -16.72 5.85 -17.61
N VAL A 25 -16.39 4.76 -16.94
CA VAL A 25 -15.16 3.99 -17.14
C VAL A 25 -15.50 2.76 -17.96
N ASP A 26 -14.87 2.63 -19.12
CA ASP A 26 -14.86 1.40 -19.90
C ASP A 26 -13.50 0.72 -19.72
N ALA A 27 -13.49 -0.60 -19.53
CA ALA A 27 -12.27 -1.33 -19.22
C ALA A 27 -12.23 -2.69 -19.90
N ASN A 28 -11.11 -2.97 -20.54
CA ASN A 28 -10.82 -4.25 -21.16
C ASN A 28 -9.60 -4.87 -20.46
N ALA A 29 -9.85 -5.90 -19.65
CA ALA A 29 -8.82 -6.60 -18.89
C ALA A 29 -7.85 -7.37 -19.81
N PHE A 30 -8.31 -7.89 -20.96
CA PHE A 30 -7.49 -8.63 -21.91
C PHE A 30 -6.49 -7.71 -22.61
N ASP A 31 -6.96 -6.56 -23.09
CA ASP A 31 -6.10 -5.54 -23.70
C ASP A 31 -5.34 -4.71 -22.66
N ARG A 32 -5.66 -4.89 -21.37
CA ARG A 32 -5.13 -4.11 -20.23
C ARG A 32 -5.34 -2.61 -20.40
N THR A 33 -6.48 -2.24 -20.97
CA THR A 33 -6.82 -0.84 -21.26
C THR A 33 -8.02 -0.36 -20.47
N ILE A 34 -8.00 0.92 -20.14
CA ILE A 34 -9.12 1.64 -19.52
C ILE A 34 -9.36 2.93 -20.29
N GLU A 35 -10.62 3.22 -20.60
CA GLU A 35 -11.05 4.41 -21.31
C GLU A 35 -12.03 5.22 -20.47
N ILE A 36 -11.78 6.53 -20.38
CA ILE A 36 -12.65 7.49 -19.71
C ILE A 36 -12.56 8.83 -20.44
N SER A 37 -13.70 9.46 -20.72
CA SER A 37 -13.76 10.77 -21.39
C SER A 37 -12.91 10.86 -22.68
N LYS A 38 -12.97 9.82 -23.53
CA LYS A 38 -12.18 9.67 -24.78
C LYS A 38 -10.66 9.60 -24.58
N ARG A 39 -10.19 9.31 -23.37
CA ARG A 39 -8.78 9.07 -23.06
C ARG A 39 -8.59 7.59 -22.77
N LYS A 40 -7.68 6.96 -23.52
CA LYS A 40 -7.32 5.56 -23.34
C LYS A 40 -5.99 5.45 -22.61
N PHE A 41 -5.93 4.62 -21.58
CA PHE A 41 -4.74 4.31 -20.82
C PHE A 41 -4.46 2.81 -20.86
N THR A 42 -3.20 2.42 -20.77
CA THR A 42 -2.75 1.01 -20.72
C THR A 42 -1.87 0.79 -19.51
N TYR A 43 -2.10 -0.32 -18.79
CA TYR A 43 -1.38 -0.69 -17.58
C TYR A 43 -0.89 -2.13 -17.65
N ASP A 44 -0.21 -2.60 -16.60
CA ASP A 44 0.25 -3.99 -16.56
C ASP A 44 -0.90 -4.94 -16.23
N MET A 45 -1.86 -4.49 -15.42
CA MET A 45 -3.09 -5.21 -15.06
C MET A 45 -4.29 -4.26 -14.95
N VAL A 46 -5.47 -4.70 -15.38
CA VAL A 46 -6.74 -3.98 -15.22
C VAL A 46 -7.79 -4.93 -14.65
N PHE A 47 -8.38 -4.55 -13.52
CA PHE A 47 -9.38 -5.33 -12.79
C PHE A 47 -10.73 -4.62 -12.87
N HIS A 48 -11.69 -5.28 -13.52
CA HIS A 48 -13.06 -4.80 -13.66
C HIS A 48 -13.82 -4.83 -12.31
N SER A 49 -14.95 -4.14 -12.22
CA SER A 49 -15.78 -4.04 -11.02
C SER A 49 -16.32 -5.37 -10.50
N THR A 50 -16.32 -6.40 -11.35
CA THR A 50 -16.77 -7.76 -11.04
C THR A 50 -15.68 -8.64 -10.42
N VAL A 51 -14.42 -8.17 -10.39
CA VAL A 51 -13.29 -8.95 -9.89
C VAL A 51 -13.28 -8.95 -8.35
N SER A 52 -13.29 -10.15 -7.77
CA SER A 52 -13.24 -10.36 -6.33
C SER A 52 -11.86 -10.03 -5.72
N ASN A 53 -11.78 -9.89 -4.40
CA ASN A 53 -10.49 -9.75 -3.72
C ASN A 53 -9.61 -11.00 -3.90
N ALA A 54 -10.21 -12.19 -3.96
CA ALA A 54 -9.50 -13.45 -4.20
C ALA A 54 -8.89 -13.50 -5.61
N ASP A 55 -9.64 -13.12 -6.63
CA ASP A 55 -9.14 -13.10 -8.01
C ASP A 55 -8.05 -12.05 -8.20
N LEU A 56 -8.23 -10.86 -7.61
CA LEU A 56 -7.20 -9.84 -7.57
C LEU A 56 -5.91 -10.39 -6.95
N TYR A 57 -6.03 -11.02 -5.79
CA TYR A 57 -4.91 -11.61 -5.06
C TYR A 57 -4.16 -12.64 -5.92
N ASN A 58 -4.88 -13.58 -6.54
CA ASN A 58 -4.30 -14.63 -7.38
C ASN A 58 -3.46 -14.07 -8.54
N ASN A 59 -3.82 -12.89 -9.07
CA ASN A 59 -3.07 -12.24 -10.14
C ASN A 59 -1.81 -11.51 -9.66
N VAL A 60 -1.81 -10.98 -8.44
CA VAL A 60 -0.74 -10.10 -7.94
C VAL A 60 0.27 -10.80 -7.03
N ALA A 61 -0.20 -11.76 -6.22
CA ALA A 61 0.55 -12.39 -5.15
C ALA A 61 1.76 -13.22 -5.61
N PRO A 62 1.67 -14.07 -6.67
CA PRO A 62 2.76 -15.01 -6.99
C PRO A 62 4.13 -14.36 -7.16
N ASN A 63 4.17 -13.19 -7.80
CA ASN A 63 5.43 -12.47 -8.02
C ASN A 63 5.94 -11.79 -6.74
N ILE A 64 5.04 -11.23 -5.92
CA ILE A 64 5.39 -10.55 -4.67
C ILE A 64 5.85 -11.55 -3.61
N LEU A 65 5.10 -12.65 -3.42
CA LEU A 65 5.46 -13.72 -2.49
C LEU A 65 6.79 -14.37 -2.85
N ARG A 66 7.01 -14.69 -4.13
CA ARG A 66 8.27 -15.27 -4.59
C ARG A 66 9.46 -14.35 -4.28
N ALA A 67 9.32 -13.05 -4.51
CA ALA A 67 10.36 -12.09 -4.19
C ALA A 67 10.65 -12.07 -2.68
N PHE A 68 9.61 -11.88 -1.88
CA PHE A 68 9.70 -11.80 -0.42
C PHE A 68 10.35 -13.03 0.22
N LEU A 69 9.89 -14.23 -0.16
CA LEU A 69 10.41 -15.50 0.37
C LEU A 69 11.81 -15.87 -0.14
N ASN A 70 12.32 -15.16 -1.14
CA ASN A 70 13.68 -15.31 -1.68
C ASN A 70 14.63 -14.21 -1.17
N GLY A 71 14.23 -13.45 -0.15
CA GLY A 71 15.09 -12.44 0.47
C GLY A 71 15.02 -11.04 -0.15
N TYR A 72 14.10 -10.79 -1.09
CA TYR A 72 13.91 -9.46 -1.67
C TYR A 72 12.84 -8.67 -0.92
N ASN A 73 13.05 -7.37 -0.75
CA ASN A 73 12.00 -6.48 -0.29
C ASN A 73 10.88 -6.39 -1.32
N ALA A 74 9.65 -6.27 -0.85
CA ALA A 74 8.49 -6.06 -1.71
C ALA A 74 7.50 -5.08 -1.08
N THR A 75 6.80 -4.34 -1.93
CA THR A 75 5.83 -3.34 -1.47
C THR A 75 4.58 -3.38 -2.33
N VAL A 76 3.41 -3.38 -1.68
CA VAL A 76 2.11 -3.20 -2.33
C VAL A 76 1.53 -1.88 -1.85
N LEU A 77 1.23 -0.97 -2.77
CA LEU A 77 0.65 0.34 -2.46
C LEU A 77 -0.75 0.44 -3.05
N ALA A 78 -1.71 0.91 -2.27
CA ALA A 78 -3.05 1.28 -2.75
C ALA A 78 -3.17 2.81 -2.81
N TYR A 79 -3.58 3.34 -3.96
CA TYR A 79 -3.69 4.77 -4.23
C TYR A 79 -5.00 5.12 -4.96
N GLY A 80 -5.53 6.31 -4.70
CA GLY A 80 -6.77 6.81 -5.31
C GLY A 80 -7.61 7.64 -4.35
N MET A 81 -8.73 8.16 -4.83
CA MET A 81 -9.60 9.03 -4.02
C MET A 81 -10.28 8.31 -2.85
N THR A 82 -10.77 9.05 -1.87
CA THR A 82 -11.60 8.54 -0.77
C THR A 82 -12.79 7.76 -1.30
N GLY A 83 -13.01 6.58 -0.72
CA GLY A 83 -14.10 5.70 -1.15
C GLY A 83 -13.86 5.04 -2.50
N SER A 84 -12.66 5.07 -3.09
CA SER A 84 -12.35 4.29 -4.30
C SER A 84 -12.08 2.81 -4.04
N GLY A 85 -12.03 2.38 -2.77
CA GLY A 85 -11.85 0.98 -2.37
C GLY A 85 -10.43 0.58 -1.97
N LYS A 86 -9.55 1.54 -1.62
CA LYS A 86 -8.17 1.26 -1.17
C LYS A 86 -8.11 0.34 0.06
N THR A 87 -8.74 0.78 1.15
CA THR A 87 -8.74 0.07 2.44
C THR A 87 -9.47 -1.28 2.33
N TYR A 88 -10.61 -1.33 1.63
CA TYR A 88 -11.28 -2.59 1.23
C TYR A 88 -10.37 -3.54 0.44
N THR A 89 -9.58 -3.02 -0.49
CA THR A 89 -8.62 -3.84 -1.27
C THR A 89 -7.51 -4.39 -0.38
N MET A 90 -6.97 -3.56 0.52
CA MET A 90 -5.90 -3.97 1.43
C MET A 90 -6.38 -4.93 2.51
N GLY A 91 -7.66 -4.86 2.92
CA GLY A 91 -8.20 -5.64 4.02
C GLY A 91 -7.78 -5.09 5.39
N SER A 92 -7.64 -3.77 5.49
CA SER A 92 -7.30 -3.06 6.73
C SER A 92 -8.49 -2.27 7.29
N GLU A 93 -9.70 -2.80 7.13
CA GLU A 93 -10.95 -2.27 7.71
C GLU A 93 -11.36 -3.15 8.90
N ALA A 94 -11.87 -2.53 9.97
CA ALA A 94 -12.32 -3.27 11.15
C ALA A 94 -13.65 -3.98 10.84
N ASN A 95 -13.61 -5.25 10.44
CA ASN A 95 -14.80 -6.08 10.42
C ASN A 95 -14.91 -6.82 11.75
N VAL A 96 -15.84 -6.37 12.59
CA VAL A 96 -16.12 -6.97 13.91
C VAL A 96 -16.71 -8.38 13.77
N GLU A 97 -17.32 -8.71 12.63
CA GLU A 97 -18.02 -9.98 12.41
C GLU A 97 -17.11 -11.15 12.00
N ASP A 98 -15.95 -10.88 11.39
CA ASP A 98 -15.02 -11.93 10.91
C ASP A 98 -13.96 -12.34 11.96
N LEU A 99 -13.97 -11.71 13.15
CA LEU A 99 -13.04 -11.98 14.26
C LEU A 99 -13.14 -13.40 14.84
N GLN A 100 -14.12 -14.20 14.43
CA GLN A 100 -14.42 -15.51 15.04
C GLN A 100 -14.30 -16.71 14.10
N SER A 101 -14.23 -16.54 12.78
CA SER A 101 -14.33 -17.69 11.86
C SER A 101 -13.01 -18.36 11.51
N GLY A 102 -11.85 -17.72 11.80
CA GLY A 102 -10.51 -18.26 11.52
C GLY A 102 -10.27 -18.68 10.07
N SER A 103 -11.17 -18.32 9.15
CA SER A 103 -11.22 -18.80 7.77
C SER A 103 -11.32 -17.61 6.84
N LEU A 104 -10.47 -17.60 5.81
CA LEU A 104 -10.47 -16.51 4.82
C LEU A 104 -11.83 -16.42 4.12
N SER A 105 -12.48 -15.27 4.25
CA SER A 105 -13.72 -14.97 3.53
C SER A 105 -13.40 -14.54 2.09
N GLU A 106 -14.38 -14.60 1.18
CA GLU A 106 -14.24 -13.97 -0.16
C GLU A 106 -14.05 -12.45 -0.08
N ARG A 107 -14.46 -11.82 1.03
CA ARG A 107 -14.38 -10.38 1.25
C ARG A 107 -13.01 -9.94 1.75
N ASP A 108 -12.20 -10.85 2.27
CA ASP A 108 -10.89 -10.51 2.82
C ASP A 108 -10.00 -9.92 1.73
N GLY A 109 -9.35 -8.81 2.07
CA GLY A 109 -8.46 -8.08 1.18
C GLY A 109 -7.13 -8.79 0.95
N LEU A 110 -6.14 -8.02 0.50
CA LEU A 110 -4.82 -8.56 0.18
C LEU A 110 -4.03 -8.99 1.42
N ILE A 111 -3.96 -8.15 2.47
CA ILE A 111 -3.10 -8.42 3.64
C ILE A 111 -3.43 -9.78 4.28
N PRO A 112 -4.70 -10.11 4.60
CA PRO A 112 -5.02 -11.39 5.23
C PRO A 112 -4.63 -12.60 4.36
N ARG A 113 -4.82 -12.50 3.04
CA ARG A 113 -4.46 -13.56 2.08
C ARG A 113 -2.95 -13.74 1.98
N PHE A 114 -2.19 -12.65 1.91
CA PHE A 114 -0.73 -12.71 1.92
C PHE A 114 -0.22 -13.33 3.22
N VAL A 115 -0.77 -12.96 4.37
CA VAL A 115 -0.39 -13.53 5.67
C VAL A 115 -0.60 -15.05 5.69
N ALA A 116 -1.79 -15.51 5.29
CA ALA A 116 -2.10 -16.94 5.24
C ALA A 116 -1.15 -17.72 4.32
N ASP A 117 -0.89 -17.21 3.11
CA ASP A 117 0.01 -17.88 2.16
C ASP A 117 1.47 -17.83 2.61
N ILE A 118 1.93 -16.75 3.26
CA ILE A 118 3.29 -16.68 3.81
C ILE A 118 3.52 -17.81 4.79
N PHE A 119 2.65 -17.98 5.78
CA PHE A 119 2.81 -19.04 6.78
C PHE A 119 2.62 -20.44 6.19
N THR A 120 1.68 -20.61 5.25
CA THR A 120 1.53 -21.86 4.50
C THR A 120 2.83 -22.24 3.77
N MET A 121 3.38 -21.31 2.98
CA MET A 121 4.60 -21.55 2.20
C MET A 121 5.84 -21.73 3.08
N LEU A 122 5.93 -21.04 4.23
CA LEU A 122 7.01 -21.26 5.20
C LEU A 122 6.91 -22.64 5.84
N GLY A 123 5.70 -23.11 6.14
CA GLY A 123 5.45 -24.47 6.62
C GLY A 123 5.84 -25.54 5.61
N GLU A 124 5.53 -25.33 4.33
CA GLU A 124 5.94 -26.22 3.23
C GLU A 124 7.46 -26.22 2.99
N ARG A 125 8.12 -25.08 3.20
CA ARG A 125 9.59 -24.92 3.08
C ARG A 125 10.33 -25.34 4.35
N ASN A 126 9.64 -25.89 5.35
CA ASN A 126 10.23 -26.24 6.62
C ASN A 126 11.30 -27.33 6.42
N SER A 127 12.56 -26.95 6.60
CA SER A 127 13.73 -27.80 6.47
C SER A 127 14.58 -27.60 7.72
N SER A 128 15.22 -28.67 8.22
CA SER A 128 16.15 -28.59 9.36
C SER A 128 17.36 -27.68 9.11
N LEU A 129 17.56 -27.21 7.88
CA LEU A 129 18.68 -26.37 7.46
C LEU A 129 18.38 -24.87 7.49
N VAL A 130 17.11 -24.46 7.59
CA VAL A 130 16.72 -23.04 7.53
C VAL A 130 15.78 -22.69 8.69
N ASP A 131 16.23 -21.78 9.54
CA ASP A 131 15.44 -21.23 10.63
C ASP A 131 14.74 -19.93 10.16
N TYR A 132 13.42 -19.83 10.38
CA TYR A 132 12.61 -18.67 10.02
C TYR A 132 12.20 -17.89 11.26
N LYS A 133 12.33 -16.57 11.22
CA LYS A 133 11.74 -15.65 12.20
C LYS A 133 10.90 -14.61 11.47
N VAL A 134 9.64 -14.49 11.87
CA VAL A 134 8.69 -13.53 11.31
C VAL A 134 8.32 -12.53 12.38
N SER A 135 8.24 -11.26 12.01
CA SER A 135 7.72 -10.20 12.87
C SER A 135 6.87 -9.23 12.07
N ALA A 136 5.94 -8.55 12.73
CA ALA A 136 5.10 -7.54 12.11
C ALA A 136 5.12 -6.22 12.89
N SER A 137 4.89 -5.13 12.17
CA SER A 137 4.76 -3.79 12.71
C SER A 137 3.65 -3.06 11.95
N PHE A 138 2.91 -2.19 12.63
CA PHE A 138 1.84 -1.42 12.00
C PHE A 138 1.89 0.03 12.46
N LEU A 139 2.02 0.96 11.53
CA LEU A 139 2.03 2.39 11.81
C LEU A 139 1.01 3.13 10.96
N GLU A 140 0.65 4.33 11.40
CA GLU A 140 -0.01 5.33 10.58
C GLU A 140 0.80 6.61 10.46
N VAL A 141 0.69 7.25 9.31
CA VAL A 141 1.19 8.61 9.05
C VAL A 141 -0.02 9.52 8.93
N TYR A 142 -0.19 10.41 9.89
CA TYR A 142 -1.26 11.41 9.90
C TYR A 142 -0.64 12.81 9.81
N GLY A 143 -0.84 13.47 8.67
CA GLY A 143 -0.05 14.64 8.29
C GLY A 143 1.44 14.28 8.22
N GLU A 144 2.25 14.88 9.09
CA GLU A 144 3.69 14.60 9.21
C GLU A 144 4.05 13.93 10.55
N ALA A 145 3.07 13.41 11.28
CA ALA A 145 3.29 12.62 12.50
C ALA A 145 3.21 11.12 12.17
N ILE A 146 4.14 10.35 12.69
CA ILE A 146 4.13 8.88 12.60
C ILE A 146 3.66 8.35 13.94
N HIS A 147 2.64 7.51 13.96
CA HIS A 147 2.12 6.87 15.17
C HIS A 147 2.20 5.37 15.02
N ASP A 148 2.68 4.69 16.06
CA ASP A 148 2.57 3.24 16.15
C ASP A 148 1.12 2.87 16.44
N LEU A 149 0.54 1.99 15.64
CA LEU A 149 -0.84 1.53 15.81
C LEU A 149 -0.94 0.41 16.84
N LEU A 150 0.18 -0.12 17.34
CA LEU A 150 0.26 -1.15 18.37
C LEU A 150 0.59 -0.58 19.75
N ASP A 151 0.93 0.72 19.82
CA ASP A 151 1.20 1.45 21.06
C ASP A 151 -0.03 2.28 21.47
N GLU A 152 -0.44 2.14 22.73
CA GLU A 152 -1.56 2.90 23.29
C GLU A 152 -1.20 4.39 23.49
N ASP A 153 0.08 4.69 23.75
CA ASP A 153 0.54 6.06 24.03
C ASP A 153 0.58 6.94 22.77
N ARG A 154 0.62 6.32 21.59
CA ARG A 154 0.60 6.98 20.26
C ARG A 154 1.53 8.18 20.12
N GLN A 155 2.70 8.12 20.74
CA GLN A 155 3.65 9.21 20.61
C GLN A 155 4.13 9.35 19.17
N SER A 156 4.41 10.59 18.75
CA SER A 156 4.93 10.83 17.40
C SER A 156 6.35 10.30 17.28
N LEU A 157 6.54 9.27 16.47
CA LEU A 157 7.82 8.62 16.26
C LEU A 157 8.71 9.39 15.27
N LYS A 158 10.02 9.19 15.42
CA LYS A 158 11.05 9.84 14.61
C LYS A 158 11.60 8.89 13.57
N LEU A 159 11.78 9.40 12.35
CA LEU A 159 12.35 8.67 11.23
C LEU A 159 13.86 8.96 11.17
N ARG A 160 14.67 7.90 11.09
CA ARG A 160 16.13 7.94 10.95
C ARG A 160 16.57 7.17 9.72
N GLU A 161 17.82 7.37 9.36
CA GLU A 161 18.50 6.75 8.23
C GLU A 161 19.77 6.12 8.77
N ASP A 162 20.04 4.87 8.42
CA ASP A 162 21.25 4.17 8.85
C ASP A 162 22.47 4.53 7.97
N SER A 163 23.62 3.92 8.25
CA SER A 163 24.85 4.14 7.47
C SER A 163 24.79 3.59 6.05
N LYS A 164 23.80 2.74 5.73
CA LYS A 164 23.56 2.17 4.41
C LYS A 164 22.53 2.98 3.62
N GLY A 165 21.93 4.02 4.23
CA GLY A 165 20.90 4.85 3.61
C GLY A 165 19.48 4.31 3.79
N GLU A 166 19.30 3.23 4.57
CA GLU A 166 18.01 2.62 4.83
C GLU A 166 17.23 3.44 5.86
N VAL A 167 15.98 3.75 5.52
CA VAL A 167 15.09 4.53 6.37
C VAL A 167 14.34 3.62 7.35
N PHE A 168 14.35 3.98 8.63
CA PHE A 168 13.63 3.27 9.69
C PHE A 168 13.00 4.22 10.72
N VAL A 169 11.98 3.74 11.42
CA VAL A 169 11.26 4.49 12.46
C VAL A 169 11.78 4.06 13.83
N VAL A 170 12.33 5.00 14.59
CA VAL A 170 12.86 4.74 15.94
C VAL A 170 11.70 4.60 16.91
N GLY A 171 11.71 3.52 17.68
CA GLY A 171 10.68 3.24 18.69
C GLY A 171 9.43 2.58 18.13
N LEU A 172 9.41 2.20 16.85
CA LEU A 172 8.30 1.43 16.29
C LEU A 172 8.31 0.00 16.84
N SER A 173 7.18 -0.43 17.39
CA SER A 173 6.99 -1.78 17.90
C SER A 173 7.10 -2.80 16.76
N THR A 174 7.94 -3.81 16.97
CA THR A 174 8.09 -4.95 16.07
C THR A 174 7.80 -6.21 16.85
N VAL A 175 6.64 -6.81 16.59
CA VAL A 175 6.11 -7.93 17.38
C VAL A 175 6.42 -9.23 16.64
N PRO A 176 7.15 -10.18 17.26
CA PRO A 176 7.35 -11.52 16.69
C PRO A 176 6.01 -12.25 16.54
N VAL A 177 5.87 -13.02 15.45
CA VAL A 177 4.68 -13.82 15.17
C VAL A 177 5.08 -15.23 14.74
N ILE A 178 4.37 -16.24 15.23
CA ILE A 178 4.66 -17.65 14.93
C ILE A 178 3.64 -18.32 13.99
N ASN A 179 2.49 -17.68 13.78
CA ASN A 179 1.45 -18.15 12.87
C ASN A 179 0.67 -16.98 12.26
N ASP A 180 -0.18 -17.30 11.27
CA ASP A 180 -1.06 -16.38 10.58
C ASP A 180 -2.08 -15.71 11.52
N ALA A 181 -2.61 -16.46 12.50
CA ALA A 181 -3.57 -15.92 13.47
C ALA A 181 -2.98 -14.79 14.34
N GLU A 182 -1.73 -14.90 14.78
CA GLU A 182 -1.02 -13.85 15.53
C GLU A 182 -0.75 -12.61 14.65
N ALA A 183 -0.32 -12.81 13.41
CA ALA A 183 -0.11 -11.71 12.47
C ALA A 183 -1.44 -10.99 12.15
N MET A 184 -2.53 -11.74 12.01
CA MET A 184 -3.88 -11.19 11.88
C MET A 184 -4.33 -10.46 13.14
N GLY A 185 -3.97 -10.96 14.32
CA GLY A 185 -4.19 -10.27 15.60
C GLY A 185 -3.57 -8.87 15.62
N ILE A 186 -2.33 -8.73 15.13
CA ILE A 186 -1.64 -7.43 15.01
C ILE A 186 -2.37 -6.50 14.04
N LEU A 187 -2.75 -7.01 12.86
CA LEU A 187 -3.51 -6.24 11.87
C LEU A 187 -4.83 -5.73 12.46
N ASN A 188 -5.55 -6.60 13.18
CA ASN A 188 -6.83 -6.29 13.79
C ASN A 188 -6.68 -5.25 14.91
N THR A 189 -5.74 -5.44 15.83
CA THR A 189 -5.45 -4.47 16.91
C THR A 189 -5.10 -3.11 16.32
N GLY A 190 -4.19 -3.05 15.35
CA GLY A 190 -3.81 -1.78 14.73
C GLY A 190 -4.95 -1.13 13.94
N THR A 191 -5.83 -1.92 13.32
CA THR A 191 -7.01 -1.41 12.60
C THR A 191 -8.07 -0.86 13.55
N MET A 192 -8.30 -1.53 14.68
CA MET A 192 -9.17 -1.01 15.76
C MET A 192 -8.61 0.28 16.31
N ASN A 193 -7.31 0.32 16.60
CA ASN A 193 -6.64 1.53 17.06
C ASN A 193 -6.75 2.67 16.04
N ARG A 194 -6.50 2.42 14.76
CA ARG A 194 -6.70 3.41 13.69
C ARG A 194 -8.13 3.97 13.68
N THR A 195 -9.12 3.09 13.85
CA THR A 195 -10.54 3.47 13.86
C THR A 195 -10.91 4.30 15.10
N THR A 196 -10.43 3.91 16.29
CA THR A 196 -10.64 4.67 17.54
C THR A 196 -9.97 6.04 17.51
N ALA A 197 -8.79 6.16 16.89
CA ALA A 197 -8.17 7.46 16.64
C ALA A 197 -9.05 8.33 15.77
N ALA A 198 -9.59 7.75 14.70
CA ALA A 198 -10.45 8.44 13.77
C ALA A 198 -11.68 9.01 14.49
N THR A 199 -12.33 8.24 15.36
CA THR A 199 -13.49 8.73 16.12
C THR A 199 -13.11 9.81 17.16
N LEU A 200 -12.03 9.60 17.94
CA LEU A 200 -11.56 10.56 18.94
C LEU A 200 -11.09 11.89 18.34
N MET A 201 -10.45 11.85 17.18
CA MET A 201 -9.91 13.04 16.50
C MET A 201 -10.88 13.62 15.45
N ASN A 202 -12.10 13.07 15.31
CA ASN A 202 -13.01 13.37 14.20
C ASN A 202 -12.35 13.21 12.80
N CYS A 203 -11.35 12.34 12.71
CA CYS A 203 -10.67 11.95 11.49
C CYS A 203 -11.40 10.79 10.83
N THR A 204 -11.05 10.50 9.59
CA THR A 204 -11.58 9.36 8.83
C THR A 204 -10.39 8.56 8.34
N SER A 205 -10.52 7.24 8.14
CA SER A 205 -9.43 6.41 7.61
C SER A 205 -8.87 6.93 6.29
N SER A 206 -9.66 7.70 5.55
CA SER A 206 -9.23 8.41 4.34
C SER A 206 -8.21 9.53 4.55
N ARG A 207 -7.86 9.86 5.79
CA ARG A 207 -7.02 11.00 6.17
C ARG A 207 -5.67 10.61 6.78
N SER A 208 -5.43 9.33 7.05
CA SER A 208 -4.12 8.82 7.46
C SER A 208 -3.66 7.74 6.48
N HIS A 209 -2.34 7.70 6.24
CA HIS A 209 -1.71 6.61 5.51
C HIS A 209 -1.40 5.50 6.49
N ALA A 210 -1.78 4.26 6.19
CA ALA A 210 -1.44 3.11 7.03
C ALA A 210 -0.35 2.27 6.36
N VAL A 211 0.64 1.84 7.14
CA VAL A 211 1.78 1.04 6.66
C VAL A 211 1.92 -0.19 7.56
N PHE A 212 1.48 -1.34 7.04
CA PHE A 212 1.66 -2.63 7.68
C PHE A 212 2.87 -3.34 7.08
N THR A 213 3.81 -3.79 7.90
CA THR A 213 5.04 -4.43 7.43
C THR A 213 5.22 -5.78 8.10
N ILE A 214 5.52 -6.80 7.30
CA ILE A 214 5.96 -8.13 7.73
C ILE A 214 7.46 -8.23 7.40
N ASN A 215 8.27 -8.55 8.42
CA ASN A 215 9.69 -8.82 8.25
C ASN A 215 9.91 -10.32 8.34
N LEU A 216 10.71 -10.86 7.41
CA LEU A 216 11.15 -12.24 7.41
C LEU A 216 12.66 -12.28 7.54
N GLN A 217 13.15 -13.00 8.53
CA GLN A 217 14.54 -13.36 8.69
C GLN A 217 14.70 -14.86 8.44
N GLN A 218 15.59 -15.21 7.52
CA GLN A 218 15.93 -16.58 7.13
C GLN A 218 17.39 -16.83 7.52
N THR A 219 17.64 -17.75 8.45
CA THR A 219 18.99 -18.16 8.83
C THR A 219 19.25 -19.55 8.27
N THR A 220 20.07 -19.63 7.22
CA THR A 220 20.48 -20.91 6.63
C THR A 220 21.76 -21.39 7.29
N ARG A 221 21.75 -22.61 7.82
CA ARG A 221 22.91 -23.22 8.45
C ARG A 221 23.89 -23.67 7.38
N GLY A 222 25.06 -23.04 7.33
CA GLY A 222 26.10 -23.37 6.37
C GLY A 222 26.78 -24.70 6.70
N SER A 223 27.21 -25.44 5.67
CA SER A 223 27.97 -26.69 5.83
C SER A 223 29.33 -26.50 6.50
N GLU A 224 29.87 -25.28 6.49
CA GLU A 224 31.14 -24.90 7.12
C GLU A 224 30.96 -24.26 8.52
N GLY A 225 29.75 -24.32 9.09
CA GLY A 225 29.44 -23.75 10.41
C GLY A 225 29.25 -22.23 10.45
N VAL A 226 29.24 -21.56 9.28
CA VAL A 226 28.88 -20.15 9.14
C VAL A 226 27.42 -20.04 8.72
N ASP A 227 26.60 -19.45 9.59
CA ASP A 227 25.19 -19.20 9.31
C ASP A 227 25.03 -17.97 8.40
N ILE A 228 24.25 -18.11 7.34
CA ILE A 228 23.91 -17.01 6.44
C ILE A 228 22.51 -16.52 6.80
N THR A 229 22.43 -15.27 7.26
CA THR A 229 21.15 -14.61 7.58
C THR A 229 20.74 -13.68 6.45
N THR A 230 19.58 -13.92 5.87
CA THR A 230 18.93 -13.06 4.87
C THR A 230 17.68 -12.45 5.46
N THR A 231 17.43 -11.17 5.21
CA THR A 231 16.25 -10.46 5.70
C THR A 231 15.49 -9.82 4.55
N SER A 232 14.17 -9.98 4.53
CA SER A 232 13.27 -9.31 3.59
C SER A 232 12.12 -8.63 4.30
N ARG A 233 11.57 -7.59 3.65
CA ARG A 233 10.43 -6.82 4.14
C ARG A 233 9.30 -6.86 3.12
N LEU A 234 8.10 -7.21 3.56
CA LEU A 234 6.86 -7.07 2.78
C LEU A 234 6.02 -5.96 3.39
N THR A 235 5.88 -4.86 2.67
CA THR A 235 5.20 -3.65 3.14
C THR A 235 3.91 -3.41 2.36
N PHE A 236 2.81 -3.23 3.09
CA PHE A 236 1.50 -2.87 2.57
C PHE A 236 1.17 -1.44 2.95
N VAL A 237 0.83 -0.62 1.95
CA VAL A 237 0.63 0.82 2.13
C VAL A 237 -0.78 1.19 1.67
N ASP A 238 -1.67 1.49 2.62
CA ASP A 238 -2.99 2.07 2.37
C ASP A 238 -2.90 3.60 2.46
N LEU A 239 -2.82 4.28 1.32
CA LEU A 239 -2.67 5.73 1.30
C LEU A 239 -3.99 6.45 1.63
N ALA A 240 -3.89 7.66 2.16
CA ALA A 240 -5.02 8.58 2.27
C ALA A 240 -5.66 8.89 0.90
N GLY A 241 -6.85 9.49 0.92
CA GLY A 241 -7.56 9.95 -0.27
C GLY A 241 -6.80 11.03 -1.03
N SER A 242 -6.71 10.90 -2.36
CA SER A 242 -6.01 11.84 -3.24
C SER A 242 -6.86 13.00 -3.75
N GLU A 243 -8.12 13.09 -3.35
CA GLU A 243 -9.05 14.09 -3.87
C GLU A 243 -8.72 15.52 -3.46
N ARG A 244 -9.09 16.46 -4.32
CA ARG A 244 -8.86 17.88 -4.06
C ARG A 244 -9.86 18.43 -3.04
N MET A 245 -9.34 19.13 -2.04
CA MET A 245 -10.12 19.80 -0.97
C MET A 245 -11.23 20.74 -1.48
N LYS A 246 -11.14 21.27 -2.70
CA LYS A 246 -12.18 22.16 -3.27
C LYS A 246 -13.56 21.48 -3.37
N LYS A 247 -13.63 20.15 -3.40
CA LYS A 247 -14.91 19.39 -3.43
C LYS A 247 -15.47 19.05 -2.05
N THR A 248 -14.69 19.15 -0.97
CA THR A 248 -15.11 18.64 0.34
C THR A 248 -15.93 19.64 1.17
N GLY A 249 -16.01 20.91 0.73
CA GLY A 249 -16.76 21.95 1.45
C GLY A 249 -16.25 22.21 2.88
N ALA A 250 -15.03 21.79 3.19
CA ALA A 250 -14.47 21.86 4.53
C ALA A 250 -13.94 23.27 4.85
N GLU A 251 -14.44 23.89 5.91
CA GLU A 251 -14.01 25.20 6.41
C GLU A 251 -13.16 25.10 7.69
N GLY A 252 -12.33 26.11 7.96
CA GLY A 252 -11.58 26.24 9.23
C GLY A 252 -10.48 25.20 9.44
N GLU A 253 -10.44 24.59 10.64
CA GLU A 253 -9.42 23.60 11.05
C GLU A 253 -9.38 22.37 10.12
N ARG A 254 -10.54 21.90 9.63
CA ARG A 254 -10.63 20.79 8.66
C ARG A 254 -9.98 21.13 7.31
N MET A 255 -9.97 22.41 6.92
CA MET A 255 -9.29 22.85 5.72
C MET A 255 -7.76 22.76 5.89
N ARG A 256 -7.23 23.22 7.04
CA ARG A 256 -5.79 23.13 7.35
C ARG A 256 -5.33 21.68 7.46
N GLU A 257 -6.15 20.81 8.06
CA GLU A 257 -5.90 19.37 8.16
C GLU A 257 -5.81 18.71 6.78
N GLY A 258 -6.80 18.95 5.91
CA GLY A 258 -6.78 18.40 4.56
C GLY A 258 -5.65 18.92 3.68
N ILE A 259 -5.13 20.13 3.95
CA ILE A 259 -3.89 20.61 3.33
C ILE A 259 -2.70 19.78 3.79
N LYS A 260 -2.56 19.49 5.09
CA LYS A 260 -1.46 18.67 5.64
C LYS A 260 -1.46 17.24 5.11
N ILE A 261 -2.63 16.62 4.95
CA ILE A 261 -2.74 15.26 4.39
C ILE A 261 -2.32 15.26 2.92
N ASN A 262 -2.76 16.28 2.18
CA ASN A 262 -2.39 16.43 0.78
C ASN A 262 -0.92 16.82 0.59
N GLU A 263 -0.24 17.37 1.61
CA GLU A 263 1.20 17.65 1.55
C GLU A 263 2.00 16.36 1.32
N GLY A 264 1.68 15.29 2.06
CA GLY A 264 2.30 13.97 1.88
C GLY A 264 2.09 13.40 0.47
N LEU A 265 0.86 13.48 -0.05
CA LEU A 265 0.52 13.00 -1.40
C LEU A 265 1.08 13.89 -2.52
N LEU A 266 1.19 15.20 -2.27
CA LEU A 266 1.83 16.14 -3.20
C LEU A 266 3.33 15.85 -3.31
N ALA A 267 4.00 15.67 -2.18
CA ALA A 267 5.40 15.26 -2.14
C ALA A 267 5.60 13.91 -2.86
N LEU A 268 4.71 12.93 -2.63
CA LEU A 268 4.70 11.67 -3.37
C LEU A 268 4.57 11.90 -4.87
N GLY A 269 3.74 12.85 -5.29
CA GLY A 269 3.58 13.23 -6.70
C GLY A 269 4.85 13.81 -7.29
N ASN A 270 5.56 14.65 -6.55
CA ASN A 270 6.84 15.20 -6.97
C ASN A 270 7.90 14.10 -7.14
N VAL A 271 7.95 13.13 -6.20
CA VAL A 271 8.85 11.97 -6.29
C VAL A 271 8.55 11.13 -7.54
N ILE A 272 7.28 10.78 -7.77
CA ILE A 272 6.88 9.98 -8.94
C ILE A 272 7.16 10.73 -10.25
N ASN A 273 6.89 12.03 -10.31
CA ASN A 273 7.20 12.84 -11.49
C ASN A 273 8.71 12.90 -11.75
N ALA A 274 9.53 13.05 -10.71
CA ALA A 274 10.99 13.08 -10.85
C ALA A 274 11.56 11.73 -11.32
N LEU A 275 10.98 10.62 -10.86
CA LEU A 275 11.42 9.26 -11.20
C LEU A 275 10.85 8.75 -12.53
N GLY A 276 9.70 9.25 -12.97
CA GLY A 276 8.99 8.79 -14.17
C GLY A 276 9.28 9.61 -15.44
N ASP A 277 10.18 10.60 -15.37
CA ASP A 277 10.54 11.47 -16.50
C ASP A 277 11.46 10.74 -17.50
N GLU A 278 10.84 10.12 -18.51
CA GLU A 278 11.53 9.30 -19.52
C GLU A 278 12.57 10.08 -20.33
N GLU A 279 12.29 11.35 -20.68
CA GLU A 279 13.23 12.16 -21.46
C GLU A 279 14.52 12.42 -20.69
N ARG A 280 14.41 12.65 -19.39
CA ARG A 280 15.57 12.88 -18.51
C ARG A 280 16.31 11.60 -18.20
N LEU A 281 15.60 10.49 -18.00
CA LEU A 281 16.20 9.16 -17.87
C LEU A 281 16.98 8.79 -19.14
N ALA A 282 16.46 9.09 -20.33
CA ALA A 282 17.13 8.84 -21.60
C ALA A 282 18.42 9.68 -21.77
N LYS A 283 18.47 10.88 -21.17
CA LYS A 283 19.65 11.76 -21.18
C LYS A 283 20.69 11.41 -20.10
N GLY A 284 20.38 10.48 -19.19
CA GLY A 284 21.30 10.03 -18.13
C GLY A 284 21.59 11.08 -17.05
N GLU A 285 20.73 12.09 -16.89
CA GLU A 285 20.90 13.13 -15.88
C GLU A 285 20.67 12.57 -14.46
N LYS A 286 21.59 12.86 -13.53
CA LYS A 286 21.35 12.58 -12.11
C LYS A 286 20.30 13.55 -11.58
N VAL A 287 19.08 13.06 -11.40
CA VAL A 287 17.97 13.84 -10.84
C VAL A 287 17.97 13.72 -9.32
N HIS A 288 17.98 14.84 -8.62
CA HIS A 288 17.70 14.86 -7.19
C HIS A 288 16.21 14.58 -6.96
N VAL A 289 15.90 13.42 -6.36
CA VAL A 289 14.53 13.02 -6.05
C VAL A 289 14.15 13.54 -4.65
N PRO A 290 13.05 14.29 -4.51
CA PRO A 290 12.75 15.03 -3.29
C PRO A 290 12.08 14.18 -2.19
N TYR A 291 12.60 12.99 -1.88
CA TYR A 291 12.04 12.12 -0.82
C TYR A 291 11.99 12.77 0.56
N ARG A 292 12.81 13.80 0.80
CA ARG A 292 12.86 14.49 2.10
C ARG A 292 11.72 15.48 2.33
N GLN A 293 10.86 15.71 1.33
CA GLN A 293 9.74 16.65 1.44
C GLN A 293 8.62 16.17 2.39
N SER A 294 8.45 14.86 2.58
CA SER A 294 7.48 14.32 3.55
C SER A 294 8.00 13.06 4.21
N LYS A 295 7.57 12.78 5.45
CA LYS A 295 7.90 11.50 6.10
C LYS A 295 7.37 10.30 5.32
N LEU A 296 6.20 10.44 4.67
CA LEU A 296 5.63 9.40 3.81
C LEU A 296 6.59 9.05 2.66
N THR A 297 7.12 10.03 1.95
CA THR A 297 8.03 9.77 0.82
C THR A 297 9.37 9.19 1.26
N ARG A 298 9.84 9.53 2.46
CA ARG A 298 11.01 8.86 3.06
C ARG A 298 10.73 7.39 3.40
N LEU A 299 9.55 7.07 3.95
CA LEU A 299 9.16 5.68 4.22
C LEU A 299 9.01 4.85 2.93
N LEU A 300 8.62 5.48 1.83
CA LEU A 300 8.41 4.83 0.54
C LEU A 300 9.63 4.91 -0.39
N GLN A 301 10.77 5.37 0.09
CA GLN A 301 11.98 5.55 -0.71
C GLN A 301 12.43 4.24 -1.35
N ASP A 302 12.37 3.13 -0.61
CA ASP A 302 12.74 1.80 -1.13
C ASP A 302 11.74 1.30 -2.17
N ALA A 303 10.46 1.63 -1.98
CA ALA A 303 9.38 1.21 -2.88
C ALA A 303 9.39 1.96 -4.22
N LEU A 304 9.86 3.21 -4.24
CA LEU A 304 9.82 4.05 -5.44
C LEU A 304 11.23 4.50 -5.80
N GLY A 305 11.89 3.75 -6.68
CA GLY A 305 13.26 4.03 -7.14
C GLY A 305 14.37 3.35 -6.33
N GLY A 306 14.02 2.52 -5.34
CA GLY A 306 14.97 1.86 -4.44
C GLY A 306 15.00 0.33 -4.54
N ASN A 307 15.37 -0.31 -3.42
CA ASN A 307 15.49 -1.76 -3.27
C ASN A 307 14.16 -2.39 -2.85
N SER A 308 13.23 -2.52 -3.79
CA SER A 308 11.95 -3.21 -3.57
C SER A 308 11.31 -3.67 -4.87
N GLN A 309 10.66 -4.83 -4.85
CA GLN A 309 9.68 -5.21 -5.86
C GLN A 309 8.33 -4.57 -5.55
N THR A 310 7.92 -3.63 -6.38
CA THR A 310 6.79 -2.77 -6.06
C THR A 310 5.60 -2.98 -6.98
N LEU A 311 4.43 -3.12 -6.38
CA LEU A 311 3.12 -3.10 -7.01
C LEU A 311 2.36 -1.84 -6.59
N PHE A 312 2.01 -1.02 -7.56
CA PHE A 312 1.17 0.16 -7.39
C PHE A 312 -0.26 -0.17 -7.85
N LEU A 313 -1.20 -0.28 -6.92
CA LEU A 313 -2.62 -0.50 -7.18
C LEU A 313 -3.38 0.82 -7.14
N ALA A 314 -3.83 1.26 -8.31
CA ALA A 314 -4.68 2.42 -8.48
C ALA A 314 -6.16 2.02 -8.37
N CYS A 315 -6.81 2.39 -7.26
CA CYS A 315 -8.23 2.17 -7.02
C CYS A 315 -9.05 3.36 -7.53
N VAL A 316 -10.02 3.11 -8.41
CA VAL A 316 -10.82 4.16 -9.06
C VAL A 316 -12.34 3.93 -8.92
N SER A 317 -13.10 5.03 -8.87
CA SER A 317 -14.56 5.00 -8.97
C SER A 317 -14.97 5.07 -10.45
N PRO A 318 -15.95 4.26 -10.88
CA PRO A 318 -16.51 4.37 -12.23
C PRO A 318 -17.49 5.54 -12.39
N SER A 319 -17.91 6.19 -11.30
CA SER A 319 -18.95 7.23 -11.31
C SER A 319 -18.54 8.50 -12.05
N ASP A 320 -19.46 9.05 -12.85
CA ASP A 320 -19.32 10.32 -13.57
C ASP A 320 -19.01 11.51 -12.65
N THR A 321 -19.64 11.57 -11.47
CA THR A 321 -19.36 12.57 -10.42
C THR A 321 -17.90 12.62 -9.99
N ASN A 322 -17.21 11.48 -10.14
CA ASN A 322 -15.83 11.25 -9.72
C ASN A 322 -14.84 11.19 -10.90
N ALA A 323 -15.30 11.40 -12.14
CA ALA A 323 -14.49 11.27 -13.35
C ALA A 323 -13.18 12.06 -13.33
N SER A 324 -13.19 13.29 -12.78
CA SER A 324 -12.00 14.13 -12.67
C SER A 324 -10.90 13.52 -11.79
N GLU A 325 -11.30 12.92 -10.67
CA GLU A 325 -10.39 12.28 -9.72
C GLU A 325 -9.91 10.92 -10.26
N THR A 326 -10.79 10.18 -10.94
CA THR A 326 -10.43 8.96 -11.66
C THR A 326 -9.37 9.25 -12.73
N ILE A 327 -9.57 10.26 -13.58
CA ILE A 327 -8.57 10.66 -14.59
C ILE A 327 -7.23 11.03 -13.93
N SER A 328 -7.27 11.79 -12.83
CA SER A 328 -6.06 12.20 -12.10
C SER A 328 -5.31 10.98 -11.56
N THR A 329 -6.04 10.02 -10.99
CA THR A 329 -5.50 8.75 -10.47
C THR A 329 -4.86 7.92 -11.58
N LEU A 330 -5.51 7.82 -12.74
CA LEU A 330 -4.99 7.09 -13.91
C LEU A 330 -3.71 7.73 -14.46
N GLN A 331 -3.68 9.05 -14.60
CA GLN A 331 -2.47 9.77 -15.04
C GLN A 331 -1.31 9.56 -14.06
N TYR A 332 -1.60 9.59 -12.77
CA TYR A 332 -0.61 9.37 -11.72
C TYR A 332 -0.03 7.95 -11.75
N ALA A 333 -0.91 6.95 -11.86
CA ALA A 333 -0.53 5.55 -12.01
C ALA A 333 0.30 5.30 -13.29
N ASN A 334 -0.01 6.00 -14.37
CA ASN A 334 0.73 5.88 -15.63
C ASN A 334 2.18 6.38 -15.47
N ARG A 335 2.41 7.48 -14.73
CA ARG A 335 3.77 7.94 -14.40
C ARG A 335 4.51 6.98 -13.47
N ALA A 336 3.81 6.42 -12.48
CA ALA A 336 4.40 5.46 -11.55
C ALA A 336 4.95 4.21 -12.27
N ARG A 337 4.32 3.80 -13.37
CA ARG A 337 4.76 2.66 -14.21
C ARG A 337 6.16 2.84 -14.80
N ASN A 338 6.58 4.09 -15.04
CA ASN A 338 7.87 4.39 -15.65
C ASN A 338 9.04 4.30 -14.65
N ILE A 339 8.75 4.18 -13.36
CA ILE A 339 9.75 4.10 -12.30
C ILE A 339 10.48 2.76 -12.37
N ARG A 340 11.81 2.84 -12.28
CA ARG A 340 12.70 1.67 -12.21
C ARG A 340 13.31 1.56 -10.82
N ASN A 341 13.07 0.42 -10.18
CA ASN A 341 13.67 -0.01 -8.92
C ASN A 341 14.90 -0.89 -9.17
N ALA A 342 15.73 -1.05 -8.15
CA ALA A 342 16.89 -1.95 -8.11
C ALA A 342 16.78 -2.92 -6.92
N PRO A 343 15.81 -3.87 -6.96
CA PRO A 343 15.66 -4.89 -5.93
C PRO A 343 16.77 -5.95 -5.97
#